data_AF-A0A3M8V660-F1
#
_entry.id   AF-A0A3M8V660-F1
#
_cell.length_a   1.000
_cell.length_b   1.000
_cell.length_c   1.000
_cell.angle_alpha   90.00
_cell.angle_beta   90.00
_cell.angle_gamma   90.00
#
_symmetry.space_group_name_H-M   'P 1'
#
loop_
_entity.id
_entity.type
_entity.pdbx_description
1 polymer ?
#
loop_
_entity_poly.entity_id
_entity_poly.type
_entity_poly.pdbx_seq_one_letter_code
_entity_poly.pdbx_strand_id
1 'polypeptide(L)' 'MTLADLRARLAELPGDTLVVLARDAEGNDYSPLDDADFAMYRAETGYSGERYRIPEDPRPDDAVLAVFLWPTN' A
#
# COMPACT_ATOMS: atom_id res chain seq x y z
N MET A 1 7.38 9.56 -8.76
CA MET A 1 8.45 8.84 -8.02
C MET A 1 9.32 8.04 -8.98
N THR A 2 10.66 8.07 -8.81
CA THR A 2 11.59 7.19 -9.56
C THR A 2 11.86 5.89 -8.81
N LEU A 3 12.51 4.90 -9.46
CA LEU A 3 12.93 3.67 -8.79
C LEU A 3 13.93 3.93 -7.64
N ALA A 4 14.79 4.94 -7.77
CA ALA A 4 15.74 5.29 -6.73
C ALA A 4 15.00 5.84 -5.49
N ASP A 5 14.02 6.70 -5.71
CA ASP A 5 13.19 7.25 -4.63
C ASP A 5 12.40 6.14 -3.93
N LEU A 6 11.80 5.23 -4.70
CA LEU A 6 11.06 4.10 -4.15
C LEU A 6 11.96 3.20 -3.30
N ARG A 7 13.15 2.85 -3.81
CA ARG A 7 14.12 2.05 -3.04
C ARG A 7 14.52 2.74 -1.74
N ALA A 8 14.76 4.05 -1.77
CA ALA A 8 15.11 4.81 -0.58
C ALA A 8 13.97 4.77 0.46
N ARG A 9 12.71 4.89 0.03
CA ARG A 9 11.55 4.82 0.92
C ARG A 9 11.29 3.44 1.52
N LEU A 10 11.63 2.37 0.79
CA LEU A 10 11.39 1.00 1.23
C LEU A 10 12.61 0.35 1.92
N ALA A 11 13.77 1.01 1.94
CA ALA A 11 15.04 0.42 2.38
C ALA A 11 15.04 -0.07 3.83
N GLU A 12 14.27 0.56 4.71
CA GLU A 12 14.22 0.24 6.14
C GLU A 12 13.20 -0.85 6.48
N LEU A 13 12.43 -1.33 5.49
CA LEU A 13 11.37 -2.29 5.74
C LEU A 13 11.88 -3.73 5.79
N PRO A 14 11.28 -4.58 6.63
CA PRO A 14 11.49 -6.03 6.57
C PRO A 14 11.25 -6.56 5.15
N GLY A 15 12.08 -7.49 4.69
CA GLY A 15 12.02 -8.04 3.33
C GLY A 15 10.75 -8.84 3.02
N ASP A 16 9.99 -9.21 4.06
CA ASP A 16 8.69 -9.88 4.00
C ASP A 16 7.50 -8.91 4.16
N THR A 17 7.75 -7.59 4.18
CA THR A 17 6.68 -6.59 4.24
C THR A 17 5.80 -6.68 3.00
N LEU A 18 4.49 -6.79 3.20
CA LEU A 18 3.53 -6.83 2.11
C LEU A 18 3.49 -5.47 1.39
N VAL A 19 3.60 -5.50 0.06
CA VAL A 19 3.46 -4.33 -0.82
C VAL A 19 2.13 -4.41 -1.54
N VAL A 20 1.30 -3.37 -1.39
CA VAL A 20 -0.03 -3.28 -2.00
C VAL A 20 -0.05 -2.12 -2.99
N LEU A 21 -0.48 -2.39 -4.21
CA LEU A 21 -0.74 -1.33 -5.20
C LEU A 21 -2.12 -0.73 -4.90
N ALA A 22 -2.17 0.56 -4.61
CA ALA A 22 -3.43 1.25 -4.40
C ALA A 22 -4.08 1.59 -5.75
N ARG A 23 -5.41 1.62 -5.75
CA ARG A 23 -6.22 2.11 -6.85
C ARG A 23 -6.84 3.43 -6.42
N ASP A 24 -6.71 4.46 -7.25
CA ASP A 24 -7.41 5.73 -7.05
C ASP A 24 -8.87 5.67 -7.54
N ALA A 25 -9.62 6.74 -7.28
CA ALA A 25 -11.01 6.85 -7.70
C ALA A 25 -11.18 7.02 -9.22
N GLU A 26 -10.12 7.30 -9.96
CA GLU A 26 -10.14 7.49 -11.41
C GLU A 26 -10.08 6.16 -12.16
N GLY A 27 -9.59 5.11 -11.50
CA GLY A 27 -9.55 3.76 -12.06
C GLY A 27 -8.48 3.62 -13.14
N ASN A 28 -7.32 4.23 -12.90
CA ASN A 28 -6.25 4.30 -13.85
C ASN A 28 -5.73 2.92 -14.31
N ASP A 29 -5.57 2.74 -15.63
CA ASP A 29 -4.96 1.54 -16.23
C ASP A 29 -3.47 1.45 -15.88
N TYR A 30 -2.78 2.59 -15.93
CA TYR A 30 -1.37 2.76 -15.56
C TYR A 30 -1.13 4.21 -15.13
N SER A 31 -0.53 4.42 -13.96
CA SER A 31 -0.15 5.75 -13.47
C SER A 31 1.27 5.76 -12.92
N PRO A 32 1.99 6.89 -13.01
CA PRO A 32 3.21 7.09 -12.24
C PRO A 32 2.93 6.92 -10.75
N LEU A 33 3.90 6.38 -10.02
CA LEU A 33 3.82 6.30 -8.57
C LEU A 33 4.08 7.68 -7.96
N ASP A 34 3.25 8.12 -7.03
CA ASP A 34 3.39 9.40 -6.33
C ASP A 34 3.86 9.21 -4.88
N ASP A 35 3.21 8.29 -4.15
CA ASP A 35 3.43 8.15 -2.72
C ASP A 35 3.53 6.71 -2.24
N ALA A 36 4.06 6.54 -1.03
CA ALA A 36 4.11 5.27 -0.31
C ALA A 36 3.82 5.51 1.18
N ASP A 37 2.76 4.89 1.71
CA ASP A 37 2.36 5.02 3.12
C ASP A 37 2.12 3.65 3.77
N PHE A 38 2.03 3.64 5.11
CA PHE A 38 1.78 2.44 5.89
C PHE A 38 0.33 2.37 6.34
N ALA A 39 -0.28 1.21 6.14
CA ALA A 39 -1.61 0.92 6.65
C ALA A 39 -1.75 -0.58 6.92
N MET A 40 -2.85 -0.95 7.56
CA MET A 40 -3.19 -2.34 7.76
C MET A 40 -3.96 -2.83 6.54
N TYR A 41 -3.65 -4.04 6.08
CA TYR A 41 -4.29 -4.68 4.95
C TYR A 41 -4.88 -6.02 5.36
N ARG A 42 -6.10 -6.28 4.92
CA ARG A 42 -6.72 -7.60 5.03
C ARG A 42 -7.06 -8.10 3.66
N ALA A 43 -6.47 -9.21 3.26
CA ALA A 43 -6.82 -9.88 2.01
C ALA A 43 -8.25 -10.40 2.08
N GLU A 44 -9.10 -9.98 1.15
CA GLU A 44 -10.42 -10.58 0.93
C GLU A 44 -10.32 -11.71 -0.10
N THR A 45 -9.40 -11.56 -1.06
CA THR A 45 -9.07 -12.55 -2.09
C THR A 45 -7.56 -12.60 -2.31
N GLY A 46 -7.10 -13.48 -3.20
CA GLY A 46 -5.70 -13.47 -3.64
C GLY A 46 -5.27 -12.23 -4.45
N TYR A 47 -6.23 -11.38 -4.85
CA TYR A 47 -5.99 -10.23 -5.75
C TYR A 47 -6.50 -8.89 -5.20
N SER A 48 -7.19 -8.90 -4.07
CA SER A 48 -7.84 -7.71 -3.50
C SER A 48 -8.04 -7.83 -2.00
N GLY A 49 -8.24 -6.69 -1.35
CA GLY A 49 -8.49 -6.63 0.08
C GLY A 49 -8.82 -5.21 0.52
N GLU A 50 -8.99 -5.07 1.82
CA GLU A 50 -9.38 -3.82 2.47
C GLU A 50 -8.19 -3.16 3.16
N ARG A 51 -8.16 -1.83 3.12
CA ARG A 51 -7.16 -0.98 3.79
C ARG A 51 -7.77 -0.33 5.03
N TYR A 52 -7.05 -0.36 6.14
CA TYR A 52 -7.42 0.31 7.39
C TYR A 52 -6.30 1.24 7.84
N ARG A 53 -6.61 2.52 8.05
CA ARG A 53 -5.67 3.54 8.51
C ARG A 53 -5.25 3.30 9.95
N ILE A 54 -3.98 3.59 10.23
CA ILE A 54 -3.39 3.51 11.57
C ILE A 54 -3.28 4.94 12.13
N PRO A 55 -3.68 5.20 13.38
CA PRO A 55 -4.37 4.32 14.33
C PRO A 55 -5.91 4.39 14.25
N GLU A 56 -6.44 5.06 13.23
CA GLU A 56 -7.78 5.62 13.21
C GLU A 56 -8.89 4.59 12.98
N ASP A 57 -8.65 3.59 12.13
CA ASP A 57 -9.69 2.67 11.69
C ASP A 57 -9.75 1.42 12.59
N PRO A 58 -10.94 1.02 13.08
CA PRO A 58 -11.12 -0.29 13.66
C PRO A 58 -10.86 -1.34 12.58
N ARG A 59 -10.11 -2.38 12.93
CA ARG A 59 -9.63 -3.39 11.99
C ARG A 59 -9.76 -4.80 12.54
N PRO A 60 -9.96 -5.81 11.69
CA PRO A 60 -9.87 -7.20 12.08
C PRO A 60 -8.48 -7.60 12.61
N ASP A 61 -8.43 -8.60 13.49
CA ASP A 61 -7.18 -9.09 14.09
C ASP A 61 -6.24 -9.76 13.06
N ASP A 62 -6.78 -10.23 11.93
CA ASP A 62 -6.03 -10.84 10.84
C ASP A 62 -5.50 -9.81 9.82
N ALA A 63 -5.74 -8.52 10.02
CA ALA A 63 -5.14 -7.48 9.19
C ALA A 63 -3.63 -7.39 9.49
N VAL A 64 -2.81 -7.31 8.45
CA VAL A 64 -1.34 -7.25 8.53
C VAL A 64 -0.82 -5.88 8.11
N LEU A 65 0.33 -5.48 8.66
CA LEU A 65 0.98 -4.25 8.22
C LEU A 65 1.45 -4.39 6.77
N ALA A 66 1.15 -3.38 5.95
CA ALA A 66 1.57 -3.31 4.56
C ALA A 66 2.02 -1.89 4.20
N VAL A 67 2.83 -1.80 3.14
CA VAL A 67 3.11 -0.53 2.46
C VAL A 67 2.21 -0.42 1.24
N PHE A 68 1.48 0.69 1.14
CA PHE A 68 0.61 1.00 0.02
C PHE A 68 1.32 1.95 -0.92
N LEU A 69 1.29 1.64 -2.21
CA LEU A 69 1.89 2.42 -3.28
C LEU A 69 0.79 3.18 -4.02
N TRP A 70 0.80 4.50 -3.94
CA TRP A 70 -0.27 5.35 -4.47
C TRP A 70 0.09 5.94 -5.84
N PRO A 71 -0.77 5.77 -6.85
CA PRO A 71 -0.59 6.44 -8.13
C PRO A 71 -0.74 7.96 -7.98
N THR A 72 -0.16 8.70 -8.94
CA THR A 72 -0.45 10.12 -9.14
C THR A 72 -1.91 10.26 -9.60
N ASN A 73 -2.68 11.10 -8.92
CA ASN A 73 -3.99 11.60 -9.38
C ASN A 73 -3.80 12.64 -10.50
#